data_AF-A0A8T0WHI3-F1
#
_entry.id   AF-A0A8T0WHI3-F1
#
_cell.length_a   1.000
_cell.length_b   1.000
_cell.length_c   1.000
_cell.angle_alpha   90.00
_cell.angle_beta   90.00
_cell.angle_gamma   90.00
#
_symmetry.space_group_name_H-M   'P 1'
#
loop_
_entity.id
_entity.type
_entity.pdbx_description
1 polymer ?
#
loop_
_entity_poly.entity_id
_entity_poly.type
_entity_poly.pdbx_seq_one_letter_code
_entity_poly.pdbx_strand_id
1 'polypeptide(L)'
;MSATFSAAPPLAVFASLLTARRFAKAKSMLASLLTPNVLAVPFPELAAASLLRGAPPHAVAAFHDMLFRAYADAGAADRAAEALDLTVSRLGRLDPRSLTSSLLSLRRAGQLAAADDLLRRALASCPESVSPLSASVVVDGLCKAGRVADARHLLDEMPRHGVKPNALCYNSLLDTYKRQKDGNQVAEVLRIMENEGIEATVGTFTIMVDALSAANDIDKVEALIDEMKAKNVPGDVYFYTAVINAYCRAGKARKASEVFDECVGNGIEPNEHTYGALINGFCKIGQVEAAEMLLADMQGRGVGHNKIIFNTVIDGYCRKGMVDSALNIKAVMEKTGIELDIYTYNTIACGLCRVNRMDEAKTLLHIMIEKGVAPNYVSYTTLISIHCKQGDMVEARRLFREMAGKGAKPSVVTYNVMMDGYIKKGSIREAERFRKEMEKKGFVPDVYTYASLVHGHCVNGKVDVALKLFEEMKQRGTKPNVVAYTALISGLAKEGRSEAAFQLYDDDMLKAGLTPDESVYSALVGSLHTDNKQNDSLPQTK
;
A
#
# COMPACT_ATOMS: atom_id res chain seq x y z
N MET A 1 53.11 17.26 24.49
CA MET A 1 53.59 16.09 25.25
C MET A 1 53.16 14.84 24.51
N SER A 2 54.13 14.17 23.90
CA SER A 2 53.97 12.92 23.17
C SER A 2 53.64 11.79 24.15
N ALA A 3 52.40 11.32 24.16
CA ALA A 3 52.08 10.03 24.75
C ALA A 3 52.55 8.96 23.75
N THR A 4 53.79 8.51 23.92
CA THR A 4 54.32 7.33 23.23
C THR A 4 53.48 6.12 23.63
N PHE A 5 52.57 5.71 22.76
CA PHE A 5 51.92 4.42 22.84
C PHE A 5 53.00 3.36 22.57
N SER A 6 53.67 2.90 23.64
CA SER A 6 54.36 1.61 23.60
C SER A 6 53.29 0.60 23.20
N ALA A 7 53.40 0.02 21.99
CA ALA A 7 52.43 -0.92 21.43
C ALA A 7 51.89 -1.82 22.54
N ALA A 8 50.60 -1.69 22.85
CA ALA A 8 50.00 -2.50 23.91
C ALA A 8 50.34 -3.97 23.60
N PRO A 9 50.88 -4.76 24.54
CA PRO A 9 51.34 -6.13 24.28
C PRO A 9 50.35 -7.00 23.47
N PRO A 10 49.02 -6.84 23.63
CA PRO A 10 48.05 -7.59 22.83
C PRO A 10 48.01 -7.22 21.33
N LEU A 11 48.28 -5.97 20.93
CA LEU A 11 48.31 -5.54 19.52
C LEU A 11 49.59 -5.99 18.80
N ALA A 12 50.72 -6.02 19.50
CA ALA A 12 51.97 -6.57 18.98
C ALA A 12 51.87 -8.10 18.74
N VAL A 13 51.17 -8.82 19.64
CA VAL A 13 50.86 -10.25 19.48
C VAL A 13 49.89 -10.47 18.31
N PHE A 14 48.89 -9.61 18.14
CA PHE A 14 48.01 -9.65 16.98
C PHE A 14 48.78 -9.47 15.66
N ALA A 15 49.68 -8.47 15.56
CA ALA A 15 50.51 -8.24 14.37
C ALA A 15 51.50 -9.39 14.10
N SER A 16 52.06 -10.02 15.14
CA SER A 16 52.95 -11.18 14.98
C SER A 16 52.20 -12.43 14.50
N LEU A 17 50.95 -12.64 14.94
CA LEU A 17 50.10 -13.73 14.46
C LEU A 17 49.77 -13.59 12.97
N LEU A 18 49.56 -12.36 12.47
CA LEU A 18 49.36 -12.08 11.05
C LEU A 18 50.63 -12.36 10.24
N THR A 19 51.79 -11.98 10.77
CA THR A 19 53.11 -12.28 10.17
C THR A 19 53.36 -13.78 10.07
N ALA A 20 52.88 -14.55 11.06
CA ALA A 20 52.96 -16.01 11.10
C ALA A 20 51.82 -16.73 10.33
N ARG A 21 50.99 -16.01 9.54
CA ARG A 21 49.82 -16.54 8.79
C ARG A 21 48.77 -17.26 9.63
N ARG A 22 48.67 -16.99 10.94
CA ARG A 22 47.66 -17.59 11.84
C ARG A 22 46.39 -16.74 11.88
N PHE A 23 45.78 -16.49 10.72
CA PHE A 23 44.66 -15.55 10.55
C PHE A 23 43.42 -15.88 11.39
N ALA A 24 43.10 -17.16 11.60
CA ALA A 24 41.96 -17.58 12.42
C ALA A 24 42.14 -17.17 13.90
N LYS A 25 43.35 -17.36 14.45
CA LYS A 25 43.70 -16.96 15.82
C LYS A 25 43.79 -15.45 15.96
N ALA A 26 44.30 -14.76 14.93
CA ALA A 26 44.31 -13.31 14.89
C ALA A 26 42.88 -12.75 14.91
N LYS A 27 41.95 -13.32 14.12
CA LYS A 27 40.53 -12.92 14.11
C LYS A 27 39.84 -13.14 15.45
N SER A 28 40.05 -14.29 16.11
CA SER A 28 39.47 -14.55 17.43
C SER A 28 40.03 -13.61 18.50
N MET A 29 41.30 -13.24 18.39
CA MET A 29 41.94 -12.30 19.30
C MET A 29 41.47 -10.87 19.04
N LEU A 30 41.23 -10.48 17.79
CA LEU A 30 40.75 -9.14 17.47
C LEU A 30 39.48 -8.78 18.25
N ALA A 31 38.52 -9.70 18.37
CA ALA A 31 37.29 -9.47 19.12
C ALA A 31 37.52 -9.11 20.59
N SER A 32 38.55 -9.66 21.25
CA SER A 32 38.90 -9.31 22.63
C SER A 32 39.73 -8.02 22.74
N LEU A 33 40.29 -7.54 21.63
CA LEU A 33 41.05 -6.29 21.55
C LEU A 33 40.20 -5.06 21.23
N LEU A 34 39.03 -5.27 20.62
CA LEU A 34 38.08 -4.22 20.24
C LEU A 34 37.34 -3.67 21.46
N THR A 35 38.06 -2.90 22.27
CA THR A 35 37.50 -2.09 23.35
C THR A 35 37.12 -0.69 22.83
N PRO A 36 36.15 0.00 23.45
CA PRO A 36 35.83 1.39 23.12
C PRO A 36 37.05 2.31 23.10
N ASN A 37 38.03 2.04 23.99
CA ASN A 37 39.28 2.78 24.06
C ASN A 37 40.18 2.58 22.83
N VAL A 38 40.25 1.36 22.29
CA VAL A 38 41.04 1.05 21.07
C VAL A 38 40.36 1.61 19.82
N LEU A 39 39.03 1.53 19.76
CA LEU A 39 38.22 2.08 18.66
C LEU A 39 38.16 3.62 18.65
N ALA A 40 38.54 4.28 19.76
CA ALA A 40 38.65 5.74 19.81
C ALA A 40 39.95 6.27 19.16
N VAL A 41 40.99 5.42 19.05
CA VAL A 41 42.30 5.79 18.51
C VAL A 41 42.22 5.93 16.99
N PRO A 42 42.81 6.99 16.39
CA PRO A 42 42.92 7.13 14.94
C PRO A 42 43.62 5.92 14.31
N PHE A 43 43.06 5.42 13.20
CA PHE A 43 43.61 4.27 12.48
C PHE A 43 45.09 4.45 12.08
N PRO A 44 45.55 5.62 11.61
CA PRO A 44 46.95 5.82 11.24
C PRO A 44 47.94 5.67 12.40
N GLU A 45 47.55 6.14 13.59
CA GLU A 45 48.37 6.02 14.80
C GLU A 45 48.43 4.56 15.27
N LEU A 46 47.30 3.87 15.24
CA LEU A 46 47.20 2.46 15.60
C LEU A 46 48.02 1.57 14.64
N ALA A 47 47.94 1.84 13.34
CA ALA A 47 48.69 1.13 12.31
C ALA A 47 50.20 1.40 12.39
N ALA A 48 50.61 2.64 12.67
CA ALA A 48 52.01 3.01 12.85
C ALA A 48 52.63 2.40 14.12
N ALA A 49 51.86 2.28 15.21
CA ALA A 49 52.33 1.72 16.47
C ALA A 49 52.39 0.18 16.47
N SER A 50 51.55 -0.49 15.67
CA SER A 50 51.34 -1.95 15.78
C SER A 50 52.03 -2.77 14.68
N LEU A 51 52.21 -2.23 13.48
CA LEU A 51 52.91 -2.94 12.40
C LEU A 51 54.43 -2.75 12.51
N LEU A 52 55.18 -3.86 12.60
CA LEU A 52 56.64 -3.85 12.60
C LEU A 52 57.17 -3.25 11.28
N ARG A 53 58.21 -2.41 11.35
CA ARG A 53 58.95 -1.95 10.16
C ARG A 53 59.46 -3.17 9.40
N GLY A 54 59.00 -3.36 8.15
CA GLY A 54 59.37 -4.52 7.31
C GLY A 54 58.43 -5.72 7.40
N ALA A 55 57.23 -5.59 7.98
CA ALA A 55 56.21 -6.64 7.95
C ALA A 55 55.89 -7.09 6.51
N PRO A 56 55.64 -8.38 6.27
CA PRO A 56 55.41 -8.88 4.93
C PRO A 56 54.08 -8.36 4.37
N PRO A 57 53.95 -8.15 3.04
CA PRO A 57 52.79 -7.48 2.43
C PRO A 57 51.44 -8.11 2.76
N HIS A 58 51.41 -9.45 2.88
CA HIS A 58 50.18 -10.18 3.24
C HIS A 58 49.72 -9.93 4.69
N ALA A 59 50.65 -9.69 5.62
CA ALA A 59 50.32 -9.37 7.01
C ALA A 59 49.81 -7.93 7.13
N VAL A 60 50.40 -7.00 6.38
CA VAL A 60 49.92 -5.61 6.29
C VAL A 60 48.51 -5.57 5.71
N ALA A 61 48.27 -6.30 4.62
CA ALA A 61 46.94 -6.38 4.00
C ALA A 61 45.88 -6.95 4.95
N ALA A 62 46.17 -8.06 5.63
CA ALA A 62 45.25 -8.65 6.59
C ALA A 62 45.00 -7.75 7.81
N PHE A 63 46.03 -7.04 8.29
CA PHE A 63 45.90 -6.11 9.42
C PHE A 63 44.95 -4.96 9.07
N HIS A 64 45.19 -4.31 7.93
CA HIS A 64 44.38 -3.19 7.46
C HIS A 64 42.93 -3.60 7.22
N ASP A 65 42.73 -4.74 6.55
CA ASP A 65 41.41 -5.27 6.21
C ASP A 65 40.57 -5.68 7.45
N MET A 66 41.20 -6.32 8.43
CA MET A 66 40.53 -6.75 9.66
C MET A 66 40.13 -5.56 10.54
N LEU A 67 41.00 -4.55 10.66
CA LEU A 67 40.68 -3.35 11.45
C LEU A 67 39.65 -2.47 10.76
N PHE A 68 39.73 -2.28 9.43
CA PHE A 68 38.70 -1.56 8.67
C PHE A 68 37.30 -2.11 8.94
N ARG A 69 37.13 -3.44 8.87
CA ARG A 69 35.86 -4.11 9.22
C ARG A 69 35.46 -3.87 10.67
N ALA A 70 36.41 -3.92 11.60
CA ALA A 70 36.12 -3.72 13.01
C ALA A 70 35.62 -2.30 13.34
N TYR A 71 36.19 -1.26 12.71
CA TYR A 71 35.69 0.11 12.87
C TYR A 71 34.27 0.28 12.29
N ALA A 72 33.99 -0.36 11.15
CA ALA A 72 32.64 -0.35 10.56
C ALA A 72 31.61 -1.12 11.41
N ASP A 73 31.98 -2.29 11.93
CA ASP A 73 31.16 -3.10 12.83
C ASP A 73 30.84 -2.39 14.15
N ALA A 74 31.76 -1.54 14.62
CA ALA A 74 31.56 -0.71 15.80
C ALA A 74 30.72 0.56 15.55
N GLY A 75 30.33 0.86 14.30
CA GLY A 75 29.64 2.10 13.95
C GLY A 75 30.52 3.35 14.04
N ALA A 76 31.84 3.21 13.95
CA ALA A 76 32.80 4.33 13.95
C ALA A 76 33.12 4.74 12.50
N ALA A 77 32.14 5.36 11.83
CA ALA A 77 32.22 5.65 10.40
C ALA A 77 33.41 6.53 9.98
N ASP A 78 33.68 7.62 10.71
CA ASP A 78 34.80 8.52 10.39
C ASP A 78 36.14 7.77 10.44
N ARG A 79 36.29 6.86 11.41
CA ARG A 79 37.48 6.01 11.55
C ARG A 79 37.57 4.95 10.48
N ALA A 80 36.44 4.37 10.07
CA ALA A 80 36.40 3.45 8.94
C ALA A 80 36.80 4.15 7.62
N ALA A 81 36.45 5.41 7.43
CA ALA A 81 36.88 6.21 6.28
C ALA A 81 38.38 6.53 6.33
N GLU A 82 38.92 6.96 7.48
CA GLU A 82 40.38 7.11 7.67
C GLU A 82 41.13 5.79 7.37
N ALA A 83 40.56 4.67 7.81
CA ALA A 83 41.11 3.34 7.56
C ALA A 83 41.10 2.97 6.07
N LEU A 84 40.04 3.33 5.34
CA LEU A 84 39.95 3.14 3.89
C LEU A 84 41.07 3.93 3.19
N ASP A 85 41.18 5.22 3.46
CA ASP A 85 42.14 6.12 2.81
C ASP A 85 43.60 5.66 3.06
N LEU A 86 43.91 5.23 4.28
CA LEU A 86 45.25 4.70 4.60
C LEU A 86 45.51 3.34 3.96
N THR A 87 44.48 2.49 3.84
CA THR A 87 44.59 1.17 3.22
C THR A 87 44.82 1.30 1.72
N VAL A 88 44.07 2.18 1.05
CA VAL A 88 44.24 2.46 -0.38
C VAL A 88 45.60 3.09 -0.67
N SER A 89 46.02 4.10 0.11
CA SER A 89 47.33 4.73 -0.10
C SER A 89 48.53 3.80 0.12
N ARG A 90 48.43 2.82 1.03
CA ARG A 90 49.52 1.87 1.30
C ARG A 90 49.51 0.60 0.45
N LEU A 91 48.32 0.08 0.11
CA LEU A 91 48.18 -1.21 -0.55
C LEU A 91 47.66 -1.12 -1.98
N GLY A 92 47.17 0.03 -2.41
CA GLY A 92 46.60 0.28 -3.74
C GLY A 92 45.25 -0.40 -4.01
N ARG A 93 44.75 -1.23 -3.08
CA ARG A 93 43.50 -1.98 -3.24
C ARG A 93 42.87 -2.35 -1.89
N LEU A 94 41.56 -2.55 -1.90
CA LEU A 94 40.78 -3.12 -0.79
C LEU A 94 40.09 -4.41 -1.25
N ASP A 95 39.88 -5.38 -0.34
CA ASP A 95 39.05 -6.56 -0.64
C ASP A 95 37.58 -6.14 -0.81
N PRO A 96 36.94 -6.41 -1.98
CA PRO A 96 35.53 -6.09 -2.21
C PRO A 96 34.58 -6.68 -1.16
N ARG A 97 34.92 -7.85 -0.59
CA ARG A 97 34.10 -8.50 0.45
C ARG A 97 34.12 -7.70 1.75
N SER A 98 35.27 -7.13 2.08
CA SER A 98 35.41 -6.30 3.28
C SER A 98 34.68 -4.99 3.14
N LEU A 99 34.74 -4.33 1.97
CA LEU A 99 33.93 -3.15 1.69
C LEU A 99 32.43 -3.45 1.83
N THR A 100 31.96 -4.54 1.22
CA THR A 100 30.55 -4.95 1.27
C THR A 100 30.08 -5.23 2.70
N SER A 101 30.90 -5.95 3.49
CA SER A 101 30.60 -6.26 4.90
C SER A 101 30.52 -4.99 5.75
N SER A 102 31.48 -4.07 5.59
CA SER A 102 31.52 -2.81 6.32
C SER A 102 30.31 -1.93 6.03
N LEU A 103 29.91 -1.81 4.75
CA LEU A 103 28.70 -1.07 4.35
C LEU A 103 27.43 -1.69 4.93
N LEU A 104 27.35 -3.03 4.97
CA LEU A 104 26.22 -3.73 5.59
C LEU A 104 26.15 -3.47 7.10
N SER A 105 27.29 -3.43 7.79
CA SER A 105 27.36 -3.14 9.22
C SER A 105 26.96 -1.71 9.54
N LEU A 106 27.48 -0.72 8.79
CA LEU A 106 27.07 0.69 8.93
C LEU A 106 25.57 0.88 8.69
N ARG A 107 25.02 0.18 7.69
CA ARG A 107 23.57 0.15 7.44
C ARG A 107 22.78 -0.43 8.61
N ARG A 108 23.23 -1.56 9.19
CA ARG A 108 22.57 -2.17 10.36
C ARG A 108 22.63 -1.26 11.59
N ALA A 109 23.70 -0.48 11.73
CA ALA A 109 23.83 0.53 12.77
C ALA A 109 23.01 1.82 12.50
N GLY A 110 22.28 1.90 11.39
CA GLY A 110 21.47 3.07 11.01
C GLY A 110 22.28 4.26 10.46
N GLN A 111 23.59 4.11 10.26
CA GLN A 111 24.50 5.16 9.81
C GLN A 111 24.56 5.24 8.28
N LEU A 112 23.41 5.47 7.64
CA LEU A 112 23.27 5.44 6.18
C LEU A 112 24.05 6.54 5.46
N ALA A 113 24.12 7.74 6.02
CA ALA A 113 24.89 8.85 5.43
C ALA A 113 26.39 8.53 5.38
N ALA A 114 26.89 7.88 6.43
CA ALA A 114 28.27 7.42 6.52
C ALA A 114 28.56 6.26 5.56
N ALA A 115 27.60 5.35 5.35
CA ALA A 115 27.73 4.30 4.35
C ALA A 115 27.77 4.85 2.91
N ASP A 116 26.96 5.87 2.60
CA ASP A 116 26.99 6.58 1.32
C ASP A 116 28.32 7.31 1.10
N ASP A 117 28.80 8.07 2.09
CA ASP A 117 30.09 8.76 2.02
C ASP A 117 31.25 7.76 1.82
N LEU A 118 31.27 6.66 2.58
CA LEU A 118 32.31 5.63 2.48
C LEU A 118 32.31 4.96 1.09
N LEU A 119 31.13 4.71 0.51
CA LEU A 119 31.02 4.14 -0.83
C LEU A 119 31.48 5.14 -1.91
N ARG A 120 31.13 6.43 -1.80
CA ARG A 120 31.59 7.48 -2.72
C ARG A 120 33.11 7.64 -2.67
N ARG A 121 33.71 7.61 -1.48
CA ARG A 121 35.17 7.61 -1.33
C ARG A 121 35.82 6.37 -1.96
N ALA A 122 35.22 5.20 -1.79
CA ALA A 122 35.70 3.97 -2.43
C ALA A 122 35.58 4.02 -3.96
N LEU A 123 34.50 4.59 -4.51
CA LEU A 123 34.33 4.82 -5.95
C LEU A 123 35.42 5.74 -6.52
N ALA A 124 35.78 6.80 -5.80
CA ALA A 124 36.81 7.75 -6.22
C ALA A 124 38.23 7.17 -6.10
N SER A 125 38.51 6.40 -5.04
CA SER A 125 39.87 6.01 -4.66
C SER A 125 40.27 4.61 -5.10
N CYS A 126 39.33 3.67 -5.12
CA CYS A 126 39.58 2.27 -5.48
C CYS A 126 38.34 1.62 -6.15
N PRO A 127 37.96 2.04 -7.37
CA PRO A 127 36.74 1.56 -8.03
C PRO A 127 36.73 0.05 -8.27
N GLU A 128 37.89 -0.58 -8.47
CA GLU A 128 38.02 -2.04 -8.63
C GLU A 128 37.55 -2.84 -7.39
N SER A 129 37.57 -2.20 -6.21
CA SER A 129 37.09 -2.79 -4.96
C SER A 129 35.57 -2.67 -4.78
N VAL A 130 34.90 -1.84 -5.58
CA VAL A 130 33.46 -1.61 -5.51
C VAL A 130 32.74 -2.64 -6.36
N SER A 131 32.08 -3.59 -5.70
CA SER A 131 31.23 -4.57 -6.37
C SER A 131 29.81 -4.03 -6.58
N PRO A 132 29.08 -4.51 -7.61
CA PRO A 132 27.66 -4.16 -7.78
C PRO A 132 26.80 -4.50 -6.55
N LEU A 133 27.18 -5.53 -5.78
CA LEU A 133 26.54 -5.89 -4.53
C LEU A 133 26.75 -4.81 -3.46
N SER A 134 27.97 -4.30 -3.30
CA SER A 134 28.28 -3.23 -2.33
C SER A 134 27.47 -1.96 -2.60
N ALA A 135 27.30 -1.59 -3.86
CA ALA A 135 26.45 -0.47 -4.25
C ALA A 135 24.96 -0.74 -3.96
N SER A 136 24.45 -1.93 -4.27
CA SER A 136 23.05 -2.28 -4.01
C SER A 136 22.66 -2.20 -2.53
N VAL A 137 23.60 -2.50 -1.62
CA VAL A 137 23.36 -2.43 -0.16
C VAL A 137 23.08 -1.00 0.28
N VAL A 138 23.83 -0.04 -0.26
CA VAL A 138 23.70 1.39 0.03
C VAL A 138 22.48 1.98 -0.66
N VAL A 139 22.27 1.68 -1.95
CA VAL A 139 21.08 2.11 -2.71
C VAL A 139 19.80 1.64 -2.03
N ASP A 140 19.69 0.35 -1.66
CA ASP A 140 18.53 -0.18 -0.92
C ASP A 140 18.35 0.49 0.45
N GLY A 141 19.45 0.84 1.13
CA GLY A 141 19.42 1.57 2.39
C GLY A 141 18.87 3.00 2.25
N LEU A 142 19.37 3.75 1.26
CA LEU A 142 18.92 5.11 0.95
C LEU A 142 17.44 5.15 0.54
N CYS A 143 17.04 4.20 -0.31
CA CYS A 143 15.64 4.00 -0.71
C CYS A 143 14.71 3.80 0.50
N LYS A 144 15.06 2.88 1.41
CA LYS A 144 14.27 2.60 2.62
C LYS A 144 14.20 3.76 3.60
N ALA A 145 15.19 4.64 3.60
CA ALA A 145 15.20 5.86 4.40
C ALA A 145 14.48 7.05 3.70
N GLY A 146 13.93 6.85 2.50
CA GLY A 146 13.26 7.90 1.73
C GLY A 146 14.21 8.89 1.03
N ARG A 147 15.53 8.66 1.07
CA ARG A 147 16.56 9.49 0.41
C ARG A 147 16.76 9.06 -1.04
N VAL A 148 15.69 9.06 -1.83
CA VAL A 148 15.67 8.50 -3.19
C VAL A 148 16.52 9.31 -4.17
N ALA A 149 16.60 10.63 -3.98
CA ALA A 149 17.46 11.50 -4.81
C ALA A 149 18.95 11.13 -4.69
N ASP A 150 19.41 10.86 -3.47
CA ASP A 150 20.81 10.47 -3.22
C ASP A 150 21.12 9.10 -3.83
N ALA A 151 20.17 8.16 -3.74
CA ALA A 151 20.27 6.85 -4.36
C ALA A 151 20.38 6.94 -5.89
N ARG A 152 19.62 7.85 -6.52
CA ARG A 152 19.70 8.12 -7.97
C ARG A 152 21.05 8.74 -8.34
N HIS A 153 21.49 9.76 -7.59
CA HIS A 153 22.78 10.40 -7.84
C HIS A 153 23.94 9.41 -7.74
N LEU A 154 23.88 8.50 -6.77
CA LEU A 154 24.87 7.42 -6.62
C LEU A 154 24.91 6.52 -7.87
N LEU A 155 23.76 6.16 -8.43
CA LEU A 155 23.68 5.33 -9.63
C LEU A 155 24.20 6.06 -10.88
N ASP A 156 23.97 7.37 -10.99
CA ASP A 156 24.48 8.18 -12.10
C ASP A 156 26.01 8.38 -12.02
N GLU A 157 26.60 8.32 -10.82
CA GLU A 157 28.04 8.42 -10.61
C GLU A 157 28.79 7.12 -10.88
N MET A 158 28.20 5.96 -10.57
CA MET A 158 28.86 4.65 -10.70
C MET A 158 29.46 4.39 -12.10
N PRO A 159 28.74 4.62 -13.22
CA PRO A 159 29.29 4.45 -14.57
C PRO A 159 30.49 5.37 -14.86
N ARG A 160 30.54 6.57 -14.27
CA ARG A 160 31.65 7.52 -14.46
C ARG A 160 32.98 6.99 -13.90
N HIS A 161 32.91 6.12 -12.91
CA HIS A 161 34.06 5.45 -12.30
C HIS A 161 34.29 4.03 -12.84
N GLY A 162 33.60 3.63 -13.92
CA GLY A 162 33.76 2.31 -14.55
C GLY A 162 33.06 1.18 -13.79
N VAL A 163 32.21 1.48 -12.81
CA VAL A 163 31.42 0.49 -12.06
C VAL A 163 30.04 0.40 -12.67
N LYS A 164 29.68 -0.75 -13.24
CA LYS A 164 28.33 -0.95 -13.81
C LYS A 164 27.32 -1.26 -12.71
N PRO A 165 26.21 -0.51 -12.60
CA PRO A 165 25.10 -0.90 -11.74
C PRO A 165 24.49 -2.23 -12.18
N ASN A 166 23.86 -2.94 -11.24
CA ASN A 166 23.14 -4.19 -11.52
C ASN A 166 21.62 -3.99 -11.36
N ALA A 167 20.85 -5.00 -11.76
CA ALA A 167 19.39 -5.00 -11.63
C ALA A 167 18.91 -4.77 -10.19
N LEU A 168 19.66 -5.23 -9.17
CA LEU A 168 19.28 -5.05 -7.77
C LEU A 168 19.26 -3.56 -7.35
N CYS A 169 20.22 -2.77 -7.82
CA CYS A 169 20.27 -1.33 -7.52
C CYS A 169 19.01 -0.63 -8.06
N TYR A 170 18.66 -0.90 -9.32
CA TYR A 170 17.47 -0.31 -9.94
C TYR A 170 16.17 -0.88 -9.36
N ASN A 171 16.10 -2.15 -8.99
CA ASN A 171 14.94 -2.75 -8.33
C ASN A 171 14.59 -2.03 -7.02
N SER A 172 15.59 -1.63 -6.22
CA SER A 172 15.36 -0.84 -5.01
C SER A 172 14.78 0.56 -5.29
N LEU A 173 15.21 1.21 -6.38
CA LEU A 173 14.59 2.48 -6.83
C LEU A 173 13.14 2.25 -7.30
N LEU A 174 12.93 1.25 -8.14
CA LEU A 174 11.62 0.91 -8.71
C LEU A 174 10.59 0.59 -7.61
N ASP A 175 10.94 -0.23 -6.60
CA ASP A 175 10.05 -0.52 -5.47
C ASP A 175 9.71 0.74 -4.67
N THR A 176 10.65 1.68 -4.55
CA THR A 176 10.43 2.92 -3.80
C THR A 176 9.51 3.88 -4.56
N TYR A 177 9.76 4.10 -5.86
CA TYR A 177 8.88 4.92 -6.70
C TYR A 177 7.48 4.32 -6.83
N LYS A 178 7.38 2.98 -6.88
CA LYS A 178 6.09 2.26 -6.80
C LYS A 178 5.34 2.58 -5.50
N ARG A 179 6.00 2.51 -4.34
CA ARG A 179 5.37 2.86 -3.05
C ARG A 179 4.91 4.32 -3.00
N GLN A 180 5.65 5.22 -3.65
CA GLN A 180 5.30 6.63 -3.80
C GLN A 180 4.20 6.88 -4.85
N LYS A 181 3.80 5.85 -5.62
CA LYS A 181 2.85 5.92 -6.74
C LYS A 181 3.29 6.87 -7.87
N ASP A 182 4.60 7.06 -8.04
CA ASP A 182 5.17 7.88 -9.12
C ASP A 182 5.45 7.02 -10.36
N GLY A 183 4.43 6.85 -11.21
CA GLY A 183 4.53 6.04 -12.42
C GLY A 183 5.51 6.59 -13.47
N ASN A 184 5.76 7.90 -13.48
CA ASN A 184 6.67 8.53 -14.44
C ASN A 184 8.13 8.18 -14.14
N GLN A 185 8.52 8.22 -12.86
CA GLN A 185 9.87 7.84 -12.46
C GLN A 185 10.12 6.34 -12.65
N VAL A 186 9.09 5.49 -12.43
CA VAL A 186 9.18 4.06 -12.75
C VAL A 186 9.48 3.85 -14.23
N ALA A 187 8.74 4.51 -15.13
CA ALA A 187 8.95 4.38 -16.57
C ALA A 187 10.35 4.87 -17.01
N GLU A 188 10.84 5.95 -16.42
CA GLU A 188 12.17 6.48 -16.72
C GLU A 188 13.29 5.52 -16.31
N VAL A 189 13.22 4.97 -15.09
CA VAL A 189 14.22 4.00 -14.61
C VAL A 189 14.25 2.75 -15.49
N LEU A 190 13.10 2.27 -15.97
CA LEU A 190 13.04 1.13 -16.87
C LEU A 190 13.71 1.41 -18.23
N ARG A 191 13.50 2.60 -18.80
CA ARG A 191 14.21 3.03 -20.02
C ARG A 191 15.72 3.11 -19.82
N ILE A 192 16.18 3.59 -18.66
CA ILE A 192 17.61 3.62 -18.33
C ILE A 192 18.16 2.19 -18.28
N MET A 193 17.47 1.27 -17.61
CA MET A 193 17.90 -0.14 -17.56
C MET A 193 18.01 -0.79 -18.96
N GLU A 194 17.06 -0.51 -19.84
CA GLU A 194 17.07 -0.97 -21.24
C GLU A 194 18.25 -0.37 -22.03
N ASN A 195 18.46 0.95 -21.95
CA ASN A 195 19.54 1.66 -22.64
C ASN A 195 20.93 1.22 -22.17
N GLU A 196 21.08 0.92 -20.88
CA GLU A 196 22.33 0.43 -20.31
C GLU A 196 22.57 -1.07 -20.54
N GLY A 197 21.60 -1.77 -21.15
CA GLY A 197 21.69 -3.20 -21.45
C GLY A 197 21.72 -4.08 -20.20
N ILE A 198 21.04 -3.66 -19.13
CA ILE A 198 21.03 -4.39 -17.86
C ILE A 198 20.00 -5.51 -17.95
N GLU A 199 20.48 -6.75 -17.77
CA GLU A 199 19.61 -7.92 -17.79
C GLU A 199 18.59 -7.86 -16.64
N ALA A 200 17.32 -7.74 -17.01
CA ALA A 200 16.21 -7.76 -16.07
C ALA A 200 16.15 -9.10 -15.35
N THR A 201 16.05 -9.05 -14.02
CA THR A 201 15.86 -10.23 -13.17
C THR A 201 14.38 -10.50 -12.97
N VAL A 202 14.02 -11.68 -12.46
CA VAL A 202 12.63 -12.00 -12.06
C VAL A 202 12.05 -10.90 -11.16
N GLY A 203 12.83 -10.42 -10.19
CA GLY A 203 12.41 -9.32 -9.31
C GLY A 203 12.13 -8.00 -10.06
N THR A 204 12.88 -7.72 -11.13
CA THR A 204 12.64 -6.55 -12.01
C THR A 204 11.29 -6.68 -12.71
N PHE A 205 11.03 -7.84 -13.34
CA PHE A 205 9.75 -8.12 -14.00
C PHE A 205 8.57 -8.08 -13.02
N THR A 206 8.70 -8.65 -11.81
CA THR A 206 7.65 -8.58 -10.77
C THR A 206 7.30 -7.14 -10.39
N ILE A 207 8.29 -6.27 -10.22
CA ILE A 207 8.05 -4.85 -9.88
C ILE A 207 7.38 -4.12 -11.05
N MET A 208 7.81 -4.40 -12.30
CA MET A 208 7.22 -3.81 -13.50
C MET A 208 5.74 -4.21 -13.66
N VAL A 209 5.43 -5.51 -13.53
CA VAL A 209 4.06 -6.01 -13.61
C VAL A 209 3.17 -5.37 -12.53
N ASP A 210 3.66 -5.30 -11.30
CA ASP A 210 2.90 -4.67 -10.20
C ASP A 210 2.65 -3.16 -10.42
N ALA A 211 3.63 -2.44 -10.99
CA ALA A 211 3.48 -1.03 -11.30
C ALA A 211 2.45 -0.80 -12.42
N LEU A 212 2.52 -1.58 -13.49
CA LEU A 212 1.56 -1.54 -14.60
C LEU A 212 0.16 -2.00 -14.17
N SER A 213 0.08 -2.98 -13.26
CA SER A 213 -1.16 -3.43 -12.61
C SER A 213 -1.84 -2.32 -11.80
N ALA A 214 -1.08 -1.38 -11.23
CA ALA A 214 -1.64 -0.19 -10.58
C ALA A 214 -2.15 0.85 -11.59
N ALA A 215 -1.51 0.94 -12.76
CA ALA A 215 -1.94 1.80 -13.87
C ALA A 215 -3.06 1.18 -14.73
N ASN A 216 -3.41 -0.10 -14.50
CA ASN A 216 -4.36 -0.88 -15.28
C ASN A 216 -4.01 -1.00 -16.78
N ASP A 217 -2.71 -0.95 -17.11
CA ASP A 217 -2.18 -1.05 -18.48
C ASP A 217 -1.80 -2.51 -18.78
N ILE A 218 -2.80 -3.30 -19.17
CA ILE A 218 -2.66 -4.76 -19.32
C ILE A 218 -1.88 -5.16 -20.57
N ASP A 219 -1.89 -4.34 -21.63
CA ASP A 219 -1.22 -4.66 -22.89
C ASP A 219 0.30 -4.65 -22.72
N LYS A 220 0.81 -3.72 -21.90
CA LYS A 220 2.22 -3.71 -21.51
C LYS A 220 2.58 -4.88 -20.58
N VAL A 221 1.67 -5.31 -19.70
CA VAL A 221 1.90 -6.50 -18.87
C VAL A 221 2.05 -7.75 -19.75
N GLU A 222 1.21 -7.90 -20.77
CA GLU A 222 1.30 -8.99 -21.75
C GLU A 222 2.64 -8.96 -22.51
N ALA A 223 3.07 -7.79 -22.99
CA ALA A 223 4.37 -7.63 -23.64
C ALA A 223 5.56 -8.01 -22.74
N LEU A 224 5.52 -7.68 -21.45
CA LEU A 224 6.57 -8.06 -20.50
C LEU A 224 6.64 -9.56 -20.23
N ILE A 225 5.50 -10.25 -20.22
CA ILE A 225 5.45 -11.70 -20.07
C ILE A 225 6.10 -12.37 -21.29
N ASP A 226 5.78 -11.88 -22.50
CA ASP A 226 6.37 -12.38 -23.75
C ASP A 226 7.88 -12.13 -23.80
N GLU A 227 8.34 -10.95 -23.37
CA GLU A 227 9.75 -10.62 -23.27
C GLU A 227 10.49 -11.55 -22.28
N MET A 228 9.90 -11.79 -21.11
CA MET A 228 10.47 -12.67 -20.09
C MET A 228 10.58 -14.12 -20.60
N LYS A 229 9.56 -14.61 -21.32
CA LYS A 229 9.56 -15.92 -21.98
C LYS A 229 10.62 -15.99 -23.08
N ALA A 230 10.75 -14.95 -23.92
CA ALA A 230 11.77 -14.89 -24.97
C ALA A 230 13.20 -14.91 -24.40
N LYS A 231 13.41 -14.31 -23.22
CA LYS A 231 14.69 -14.30 -22.49
C LYS A 231 14.94 -15.56 -21.65
N ASN A 232 14.01 -16.53 -21.63
CA ASN A 232 14.09 -17.75 -20.82
C ASN A 232 14.35 -17.51 -19.32
N VAL A 233 13.81 -16.41 -18.77
CA VAL A 233 13.95 -16.11 -17.34
C VAL A 233 12.85 -16.87 -16.58
N PRO A 234 13.18 -17.78 -15.64
CA PRO A 234 12.18 -18.57 -14.93
C PRO A 234 11.40 -17.71 -13.94
N GLY A 235 10.08 -17.65 -14.06
CA GLY A 235 9.22 -16.95 -13.09
C GLY A 235 9.22 -17.62 -11.73
N ASP A 236 9.18 -16.82 -10.66
CA ASP A 236 8.97 -17.29 -9.30
C ASP A 236 7.51 -17.10 -8.87
N VAL A 237 7.13 -17.63 -7.71
CA VAL A 237 5.76 -17.52 -7.18
C VAL A 237 5.30 -16.06 -7.04
N TYR A 238 6.22 -15.13 -6.81
CA TYR A 238 5.91 -13.70 -6.66
C TYR A 238 5.56 -13.06 -8.00
N PHE A 239 6.31 -13.40 -9.06
CA PHE A 239 6.02 -12.97 -10.43
C PHE A 239 4.63 -13.45 -10.87
N TYR A 240 4.34 -14.75 -10.74
CA TYR A 240 3.03 -15.30 -11.11
C TYR A 240 1.89 -14.64 -10.29
N THR A 241 2.11 -14.40 -8.99
CA THR A 241 1.13 -13.71 -8.15
C THR A 241 0.86 -12.27 -8.63
N ALA A 242 1.90 -11.53 -9.03
CA ALA A 242 1.77 -10.18 -9.57
C ALA A 242 0.97 -10.16 -10.88
N VAL A 243 1.27 -11.10 -11.80
CA VAL A 243 0.56 -11.24 -13.08
C VAL A 243 -0.90 -11.62 -12.87
N ILE A 244 -1.20 -12.58 -12.00
CA ILE A 244 -2.57 -12.98 -11.64
C ILE A 244 -3.33 -11.76 -11.10
N ASN A 245 -2.75 -11.01 -10.16
CA ASN A 245 -3.37 -9.81 -9.61
C ASN A 245 -3.61 -8.74 -10.69
N ALA A 246 -2.70 -8.57 -11.66
CA ALA A 246 -2.88 -7.67 -12.79
C ALA A 246 -4.09 -8.07 -13.66
N TYR A 247 -4.18 -9.35 -14.06
CA TYR A 247 -5.33 -9.84 -14.83
C TYR A 247 -6.64 -9.76 -14.05
N CYS A 248 -6.64 -10.07 -12.76
CA CYS A 248 -7.82 -9.95 -11.89
C CYS A 248 -8.29 -8.50 -11.76
N ARG A 249 -7.38 -7.52 -11.70
CA ARG A 249 -7.74 -6.08 -11.69
C ARG A 249 -8.32 -5.62 -13.01
N ALA A 250 -7.77 -6.11 -14.12
CA ALA A 250 -8.28 -5.84 -15.47
C ALA A 250 -9.59 -6.59 -15.80
N GLY A 251 -10.13 -7.40 -14.87
CA GLY A 251 -11.35 -8.19 -15.09
C GLY A 251 -11.17 -9.41 -15.99
N LYS A 252 -9.94 -9.75 -16.38
CA LYS A 252 -9.61 -10.89 -17.26
C LYS A 252 -9.38 -12.17 -16.45
N ALA A 253 -10.37 -12.65 -15.69
CA ALA A 253 -10.21 -13.82 -14.81
C ALA A 253 -9.77 -15.10 -15.52
N ARG A 254 -10.24 -15.35 -16.75
CA ARG A 254 -9.84 -16.54 -17.51
C ARG A 254 -8.32 -16.60 -17.73
N LYS A 255 -7.72 -15.47 -18.15
CA LYS A 255 -6.27 -15.36 -18.30
C LYS A 255 -5.56 -15.52 -16.95
N ALA A 256 -6.13 -15.00 -15.87
CA ALA A 256 -5.59 -15.19 -14.52
C ALA A 256 -5.53 -16.68 -14.12
N SER A 257 -6.55 -17.47 -14.48
CA SER A 257 -6.53 -18.93 -14.28
C SER A 257 -5.53 -19.65 -15.15
N GLU A 258 -5.42 -19.28 -16.43
CA GLU A 258 -4.41 -19.86 -17.32
C GLU A 258 -2.99 -19.66 -16.78
N VAL A 259 -2.70 -18.48 -16.21
CA VAL A 259 -1.42 -18.18 -15.55
C VAL A 259 -1.24 -18.95 -14.25
N PHE A 260 -2.32 -19.19 -13.49
CA PHE A 260 -2.28 -20.02 -12.29
C PHE A 260 -1.98 -21.49 -12.63
N ASP A 261 -2.61 -22.02 -13.69
CA ASP A 261 -2.36 -23.36 -14.19
C ASP A 261 -0.94 -23.48 -14.76
N GLU A 262 -0.42 -22.44 -15.43
CA GLU A 262 0.98 -22.36 -15.87
C GLU A 262 1.95 -22.39 -14.66
N CYS A 263 1.64 -21.67 -13.59
CA CYS A 263 2.42 -21.69 -12.34
C CYS A 263 2.51 -23.12 -11.75
N VAL A 264 1.36 -23.79 -11.62
CA VAL A 264 1.29 -25.18 -11.12
C VAL A 264 1.97 -26.16 -12.08
N GLY A 265 1.76 -26.01 -13.39
CA GLY A 265 2.35 -26.87 -14.43
C GLY A 265 3.87 -26.75 -14.50
N ASN A 266 4.43 -25.60 -14.15
CA ASN A 266 5.87 -25.36 -14.03
C ASN A 266 6.47 -25.88 -12.70
N GLY A 267 5.67 -26.57 -11.86
CA GLY A 267 6.13 -27.12 -10.59
C GLY A 267 6.34 -26.08 -9.49
N ILE A 268 5.79 -24.87 -9.65
CA ILE A 268 5.86 -23.81 -8.64
C ILE A 268 4.65 -23.97 -7.72
N GLU A 269 4.89 -24.14 -6.42
CA GLU A 269 3.81 -24.25 -5.43
C GLU A 269 3.16 -22.89 -5.18
N PRO A 270 1.86 -22.71 -5.52
CA PRO A 270 1.17 -21.46 -5.26
C PRO A 270 1.04 -21.25 -3.74
N ASN A 271 1.32 -20.04 -3.28
CA ASN A 271 1.24 -19.69 -1.87
C ASN A 271 -0.13 -19.05 -1.53
N GLU A 272 -0.34 -18.76 -0.25
CA GLU A 272 -1.55 -18.09 0.25
C GLU A 272 -1.90 -16.81 -0.51
N HIS A 273 -0.90 -16.03 -0.93
CA HIS A 273 -1.10 -14.78 -1.67
C HIS A 273 -1.55 -15.04 -3.11
N THR A 274 -1.04 -16.09 -3.76
CA THR A 274 -1.43 -16.49 -5.12
C THR A 274 -2.90 -16.90 -5.16
N TYR A 275 -3.32 -17.79 -4.24
CA TYR A 275 -4.74 -18.17 -4.09
C TYR A 275 -5.60 -16.96 -3.75
N GLY A 276 -5.19 -16.14 -2.78
CA GLY A 276 -5.94 -14.96 -2.37
C GLY A 276 -6.15 -13.95 -3.51
N ALA A 277 -5.15 -13.74 -4.37
CA ALA A 277 -5.27 -12.87 -5.53
C ALA A 277 -6.32 -13.38 -6.54
N LEU A 278 -6.26 -14.66 -6.88
CA LEU A 278 -7.15 -15.28 -7.86
C LEU A 278 -8.60 -15.37 -7.34
N ILE A 279 -8.76 -15.81 -6.09
CA ILE A 279 -10.05 -15.87 -5.40
C ILE A 279 -10.71 -14.48 -5.35
N ASN A 280 -9.96 -13.44 -4.94
CA ASN A 280 -10.46 -12.07 -4.94
C ASN A 280 -10.88 -11.60 -6.34
N GLY A 281 -10.11 -11.96 -7.37
CA GLY A 281 -10.45 -11.70 -8.77
C GLY A 281 -11.78 -12.32 -9.17
N PHE A 282 -11.97 -13.60 -8.89
CA PHE A 282 -13.21 -14.31 -9.18
C PHE A 282 -14.41 -13.75 -8.42
N CYS A 283 -14.25 -13.44 -7.13
CA CYS A 283 -15.30 -12.79 -6.33
C CYS A 283 -15.69 -11.41 -6.90
N LYS A 284 -14.74 -10.60 -7.39
CA LYS A 284 -15.02 -9.29 -8.02
C LYS A 284 -15.84 -9.42 -9.30
N ILE A 285 -15.61 -10.46 -10.08
CA ILE A 285 -16.34 -10.73 -11.32
C ILE A 285 -17.69 -11.40 -11.03
N GLY A 286 -17.82 -12.05 -9.88
CA GLY A 286 -19.04 -12.73 -9.43
C GLY A 286 -19.08 -14.22 -9.78
N GLN A 287 -17.94 -14.80 -10.18
CA GLN A 287 -17.80 -16.24 -10.41
C GLN A 287 -17.46 -16.95 -9.10
N VAL A 288 -18.50 -17.19 -8.30
CA VAL A 288 -18.42 -17.74 -6.94
C VAL A 288 -17.94 -19.17 -6.93
N GLU A 289 -18.45 -19.98 -7.85
CA GLU A 289 -18.15 -21.41 -7.94
C GLU A 289 -16.66 -21.64 -8.19
N ALA A 290 -16.04 -20.79 -9.01
CA ALA A 290 -14.59 -20.82 -9.24
C ALA A 290 -13.79 -20.48 -7.98
N ALA A 291 -14.24 -19.48 -7.20
CA ALA A 291 -13.60 -19.13 -5.94
C ALA A 291 -13.72 -20.25 -4.88
N GLU A 292 -14.85 -20.96 -4.82
CA GLU A 292 -15.06 -22.10 -3.92
C GLU A 292 -14.20 -23.30 -4.31
N MET A 293 -14.09 -23.62 -5.61
CA MET A 293 -13.19 -24.68 -6.08
C MET A 293 -11.73 -24.40 -5.71
N LEU A 294 -11.29 -23.13 -5.82
CA LEU A 294 -9.93 -22.74 -5.44
C LEU A 294 -9.69 -22.83 -3.93
N LEU A 295 -10.69 -22.50 -3.10
CA LEU A 295 -10.60 -22.72 -1.65
C LEU A 295 -10.49 -24.21 -1.31
N ALA A 296 -11.24 -25.07 -2.00
CA ALA A 296 -11.16 -26.52 -1.82
C ALA A 296 -9.81 -27.10 -2.28
N ASP A 297 -9.27 -26.63 -3.41
CA ASP A 297 -7.93 -27.01 -3.88
C ASP A 297 -6.83 -26.53 -2.92
N MET A 298 -6.93 -25.30 -2.42
CA MET A 298 -6.02 -24.76 -1.39
C MET A 298 -6.00 -25.65 -0.13
N GLN A 299 -7.18 -26.09 0.33
CA GLN A 299 -7.31 -27.01 1.46
C GLN A 299 -6.72 -28.38 1.16
N GLY A 300 -6.96 -28.93 -0.04
CA GLY A 300 -6.41 -30.21 -0.48
C GLY A 300 -4.88 -30.22 -0.54
N ARG A 301 -4.26 -29.07 -0.83
CA ARG A 301 -2.79 -28.90 -0.87
C ARG A 301 -2.16 -28.54 0.47
N GLY A 302 -2.96 -28.41 1.54
CA GLY A 302 -2.45 -28.08 2.88
C GLY A 302 -1.93 -26.66 3.03
N VAL A 303 -2.28 -25.74 2.11
CA VAL A 303 -1.93 -24.33 2.24
C VAL A 303 -2.84 -23.72 3.32
N GLY A 304 -2.23 -23.12 4.34
CA GLY A 304 -2.93 -22.65 5.54
C GLY A 304 -4.03 -21.64 5.23
N HIS A 305 -5.22 -21.85 5.78
CA HIS A 305 -6.31 -20.89 5.70
C HIS A 305 -5.96 -19.62 6.50
N ASN A 306 -5.77 -18.49 5.82
CA ASN A 306 -5.59 -17.22 6.49
C ASN A 306 -6.93 -16.46 6.63
N LYS A 307 -7.14 -15.79 7.76
CA LYS A 307 -8.31 -14.91 8.01
C LYS A 307 -8.50 -13.89 6.88
N ILE A 308 -7.41 -13.40 6.29
CA ILE A 308 -7.43 -12.41 5.20
C ILE A 308 -8.14 -12.96 3.95
N ILE A 309 -7.91 -14.22 3.59
CA ILE A 309 -8.48 -14.82 2.37
C ILE A 309 -9.99 -14.96 2.53
N PHE A 310 -10.45 -15.51 3.65
CA PHE A 310 -11.88 -15.63 3.92
C PHE A 310 -12.59 -14.29 4.04
N ASN A 311 -11.98 -13.31 4.71
CA ASN A 311 -12.51 -11.94 4.78
C ASN A 311 -12.66 -11.32 3.38
N THR A 312 -11.73 -11.60 2.48
CA THR A 312 -11.76 -11.12 1.09
C THR A 312 -12.90 -11.78 0.30
N VAL A 313 -13.08 -13.10 0.45
CA VAL A 313 -14.18 -13.85 -0.17
C VAL A 313 -15.53 -13.35 0.32
N ILE A 314 -15.68 -13.22 1.63
CA ILE A 314 -16.90 -12.74 2.29
C ILE A 314 -17.24 -11.33 1.80
N ASP A 315 -16.28 -10.41 1.76
CA ASP A 315 -16.49 -9.05 1.22
C ASP A 315 -16.89 -9.07 -0.26
N GLY A 316 -16.25 -9.92 -1.07
CA GLY A 316 -16.61 -10.12 -2.46
C GLY A 316 -18.06 -10.60 -2.65
N TYR A 317 -18.48 -11.63 -1.90
CA TYR A 317 -19.86 -12.14 -1.92
C TYR A 317 -20.88 -11.10 -1.43
N CYS A 318 -20.58 -10.41 -0.33
CA CYS A 318 -21.45 -9.35 0.19
C CYS A 318 -21.61 -8.16 -0.77
N ARG A 319 -20.59 -7.83 -1.58
CA ARG A 319 -20.68 -6.76 -2.60
C ARG A 319 -21.58 -7.12 -3.77
N LYS A 320 -21.65 -8.40 -4.13
CA LYS A 320 -22.52 -8.89 -5.20
C LYS A 320 -23.93 -9.27 -4.73
N GLY A 321 -24.22 -9.13 -3.43
CA GLY A 321 -25.50 -9.52 -2.85
C GLY A 321 -25.66 -11.03 -2.62
N MET A 322 -24.60 -11.83 -2.81
CA MET A 322 -24.61 -13.28 -2.61
C MET A 322 -24.33 -13.62 -1.13
N VAL A 323 -25.20 -13.15 -0.25
CA VAL A 323 -24.95 -13.16 1.20
C VAL A 323 -25.03 -14.56 1.82
N ASP A 324 -25.80 -15.48 1.22
CA ASP A 324 -25.85 -16.88 1.67
C ASP A 324 -24.51 -17.59 1.49
N SER A 325 -23.83 -17.37 0.37
CA SER A 325 -22.47 -17.88 0.16
C SER A 325 -21.49 -17.29 1.20
N ALA A 326 -21.63 -15.99 1.54
CA ALA A 326 -20.83 -15.38 2.60
C ALA A 326 -21.07 -16.03 3.98
N LEU A 327 -22.32 -16.40 4.29
CA LEU A 327 -22.68 -17.13 5.51
C LEU A 327 -22.15 -18.57 5.51
N ASN A 328 -22.11 -19.24 4.35
CA ASN A 328 -21.49 -20.56 4.21
C ASN A 328 -19.99 -20.49 4.50
N ILE A 329 -19.29 -19.49 3.96
CA ILE A 329 -17.86 -19.28 4.24
C ILE A 329 -17.63 -18.98 5.73
N LYS A 330 -18.48 -18.15 6.36
CA LYS A 330 -18.45 -17.95 7.82
C LYS A 330 -18.56 -19.28 8.58
N ALA A 331 -19.48 -20.17 8.17
CA ALA A 331 -19.64 -21.47 8.80
C ALA A 331 -18.41 -22.38 8.60
N VAL A 332 -17.75 -22.31 7.44
CA VAL A 332 -16.47 -22.99 7.20
C VAL A 332 -15.38 -22.45 8.14
N MET A 333 -15.25 -21.13 8.26
CA MET A 333 -14.28 -20.50 9.19
C MET A 333 -14.48 -21.02 10.62
N GLU A 334 -15.72 -21.03 11.12
CA GLU A 334 -16.03 -21.51 12.46
C GLU A 334 -15.72 -23.01 12.63
N LYS A 335 -16.06 -23.86 11.64
CA LYS A 335 -15.76 -25.30 11.67
C LYS A 335 -14.26 -25.61 11.64
N THR A 336 -13.48 -24.78 10.94
CA THR A 336 -12.02 -24.89 10.88
C THR A 336 -11.31 -24.33 12.11
N GLY A 337 -12.06 -23.84 13.12
CA GLY A 337 -11.51 -23.28 14.36
C GLY A 337 -10.96 -21.86 14.21
N ILE A 338 -11.27 -21.17 13.12
CA ILE A 338 -10.84 -19.80 12.88
C ILE A 338 -11.80 -18.84 13.58
N GLU A 339 -11.31 -18.14 14.60
CA GLU A 339 -12.07 -17.09 15.27
C GLU A 339 -12.34 -15.91 14.34
N LEU A 340 -13.64 -15.62 14.13
CA LEU A 340 -14.13 -14.48 13.38
C LEU A 340 -13.73 -13.17 14.06
N ASP A 341 -13.27 -12.21 13.27
CA ASP A 341 -12.95 -10.88 13.77
C ASP A 341 -14.11 -9.89 13.52
N ILE A 342 -13.95 -8.69 14.06
CA ILE A 342 -14.90 -7.59 13.91
C ILE A 342 -15.14 -7.20 12.44
N TYR A 343 -14.14 -7.38 11.58
CA TYR A 343 -14.25 -7.07 10.16
C TYR A 343 -15.16 -8.07 9.46
N THR A 344 -15.04 -9.37 9.75
CA THR A 344 -15.90 -10.41 9.19
C THR A 344 -17.37 -10.16 9.53
N TYR A 345 -17.67 -9.91 10.81
CA TYR A 345 -19.03 -9.64 11.29
C TYR A 345 -19.64 -8.41 10.62
N ASN A 346 -18.90 -7.30 10.59
CA ASN A 346 -19.38 -6.06 9.98
C ASN A 346 -19.59 -6.19 8.48
N THR A 347 -18.72 -6.92 7.78
CA THR A 347 -18.81 -7.13 6.33
C THR A 347 -20.08 -7.91 5.97
N ILE A 348 -20.35 -9.01 6.66
CA ILE A 348 -21.57 -9.80 6.45
C ILE A 348 -22.81 -9.00 6.84
N ALA A 349 -22.80 -8.30 7.99
CA ALA A 349 -23.93 -7.47 8.41
C ALA A 349 -24.25 -6.37 7.38
N CYS A 350 -23.23 -5.71 6.83
CA CYS A 350 -23.39 -4.75 5.72
C CYS A 350 -23.96 -5.41 4.46
N GLY A 351 -23.50 -6.62 4.11
CA GLY A 351 -24.04 -7.42 3.01
C GLY A 351 -25.53 -7.74 3.20
N LEU A 352 -25.90 -8.27 4.37
CA LEU A 352 -27.29 -8.55 4.76
C LEU A 352 -28.17 -7.30 4.67
N CYS A 353 -27.67 -6.14 5.09
CA CYS A 353 -28.38 -4.87 4.99
C CYS A 353 -28.62 -4.40 3.55
N ARG A 354 -27.81 -4.82 2.58
CA ARG A 354 -27.96 -4.49 1.15
C ARG A 354 -29.05 -5.34 0.49
N VAL A 355 -29.16 -6.60 0.88
CA VAL A 355 -30.21 -7.54 0.40
C VAL A 355 -31.49 -7.50 1.25
N ASN A 356 -31.65 -6.45 2.06
CA ASN A 356 -32.83 -6.21 2.91
C ASN A 356 -33.09 -7.28 4.00
N ARG A 357 -32.09 -8.11 4.35
CA ARG A 357 -32.16 -9.13 5.43
C ARG A 357 -31.70 -8.55 6.76
N MET A 358 -32.38 -7.49 7.21
CA MET A 358 -31.95 -6.66 8.34
C MET A 358 -31.98 -7.39 9.69
N ASP A 359 -32.94 -8.29 9.90
CA ASP A 359 -33.07 -9.03 11.18
C ASP A 359 -31.93 -10.02 11.39
N GLU A 360 -31.47 -10.66 10.32
CA GLU A 360 -30.26 -11.51 10.35
C GLU A 360 -29.00 -10.68 10.61
N ALA A 361 -28.90 -9.49 10.04
CA ALA A 361 -27.77 -8.59 10.29
C ALA A 361 -27.71 -8.17 11.76
N LYS A 362 -28.87 -7.88 12.36
CA LYS A 362 -28.98 -7.54 13.78
C LYS A 362 -28.60 -8.72 14.68
N THR A 363 -29.16 -9.90 14.41
CA THR A 363 -28.82 -11.14 15.13
C THR A 363 -27.33 -11.43 15.05
N LEU A 364 -26.72 -11.28 13.87
CA LEU A 364 -25.30 -11.50 13.66
C LEU A 364 -24.42 -10.55 14.50
N LEU A 365 -24.77 -9.28 14.60
CA LEU A 365 -24.06 -8.30 15.43
C LEU A 365 -24.29 -8.52 16.93
N HIS A 366 -25.41 -9.11 17.34
CA HIS A 366 -25.61 -9.55 18.73
C HIS A 366 -24.74 -10.77 19.07
N ILE A 367 -24.67 -11.78 18.19
CA ILE A 367 -23.78 -12.95 18.34
C ILE A 367 -22.32 -12.50 18.47
N MET A 368 -21.90 -11.48 17.72
CA MET A 368 -20.56 -10.88 17.83
C MET A 368 -20.27 -10.41 19.27
N ILE A 369 -21.24 -9.72 19.91
CA ILE A 369 -21.12 -9.24 21.29
C ILE A 369 -21.08 -10.40 22.28
N GLU A 370 -21.94 -11.41 22.10
CA GLU A 370 -22.00 -12.60 22.96
C GLU A 370 -20.69 -13.41 22.91
N LYS A 371 -20.03 -13.46 21.74
CA LYS A 371 -18.70 -14.08 21.59
C LYS A 371 -17.54 -13.21 22.10
N GLY A 372 -17.82 -12.09 22.75
CA GLY A 372 -16.80 -11.21 23.33
C GLY A 372 -16.07 -10.31 22.32
N VAL A 373 -16.53 -10.24 21.07
CA VAL A 373 -15.95 -9.35 20.06
C VAL A 373 -16.57 -7.96 20.22
N ALA A 374 -15.78 -7.02 20.74
CA ALA A 374 -16.25 -5.66 21.06
C ALA A 374 -16.69 -4.89 19.79
N PRO A 375 -17.92 -4.34 19.73
CA PRO A 375 -18.37 -3.53 18.60
C PRO A 375 -17.54 -2.26 18.42
N ASN A 376 -17.31 -1.87 17.16
CA ASN A 376 -16.64 -0.62 16.81
C ASN A 376 -17.63 0.36 16.16
N TYR A 377 -17.11 1.49 15.68
CA TYR A 377 -17.94 2.52 15.03
C TYR A 377 -18.70 1.98 13.80
N VAL A 378 -18.14 1.02 13.05
CA VAL A 378 -18.80 0.39 11.89
C VAL A 378 -19.98 -0.45 12.36
N SER A 379 -19.77 -1.30 13.38
CA SER A 379 -20.84 -2.13 13.96
C SER A 379 -22.02 -1.29 14.45
N TYR A 380 -21.73 -0.22 15.20
CA TYR A 380 -22.75 0.73 15.67
C TYR A 380 -23.44 1.45 14.51
N THR A 381 -22.69 1.93 13.52
CA THR A 381 -23.26 2.62 12.36
C THR A 381 -24.17 1.70 11.56
N THR A 382 -23.82 0.42 11.42
CA THR A 382 -24.66 -0.59 10.77
C THR A 382 -25.95 -0.85 11.55
N LEU A 383 -25.89 -1.05 12.87
CA LEU A 383 -27.09 -1.20 13.71
C LEU A 383 -28.00 0.04 13.63
N ILE A 384 -27.42 1.24 13.73
CA ILE A 384 -28.15 2.50 13.58
C ILE A 384 -28.81 2.55 12.19
N SER A 385 -28.11 2.18 11.12
CA SER A 385 -28.67 2.14 9.77
C SER A 385 -29.83 1.16 9.64
N ILE A 386 -29.77 0.00 10.29
CA ILE A 386 -30.87 -0.98 10.32
C ILE A 386 -32.10 -0.34 10.97
N HIS A 387 -31.95 0.21 12.17
CA HIS A 387 -33.05 0.85 12.89
C HIS A 387 -33.63 2.07 12.14
N CYS A 388 -32.79 2.88 11.50
CA CYS A 388 -33.24 3.98 10.64
C CYS A 388 -34.09 3.47 9.46
N LYS A 389 -33.66 2.39 8.78
CA LYS A 389 -34.42 1.79 7.67
C LYS A 389 -35.73 1.14 8.12
N GLN A 390 -35.78 0.59 9.34
CA GLN A 390 -37.00 0.07 9.96
C GLN A 390 -37.92 1.18 10.52
N GLY A 391 -37.50 2.45 10.49
CA GLY A 391 -38.26 3.60 11.00
C GLY A 391 -38.17 3.81 12.52
N ASP A 392 -37.45 2.94 13.23
CA ASP A 392 -37.22 3.00 14.68
C ASP A 392 -36.11 4.00 15.03
N MET A 393 -36.44 5.28 14.86
CA MET A 393 -35.53 6.38 15.19
C MET A 393 -35.26 6.53 16.69
N VAL A 394 -36.07 5.90 17.55
CA VAL A 394 -35.86 5.93 19.01
C VAL A 394 -34.63 5.11 19.35
N GLU A 395 -34.60 3.87 18.86
CA GLU A 395 -33.48 2.96 19.11
C GLU A 395 -32.21 3.39 18.35
N ALA A 396 -32.35 3.88 17.11
CA ALA A 396 -31.23 4.47 16.37
C ALA A 396 -30.54 5.60 17.17
N ARG A 397 -31.34 6.48 17.80
CA ARG A 397 -30.81 7.58 18.64
C ARG A 397 -30.24 7.09 19.97
N ARG A 398 -30.75 5.99 20.53
CA ARG A 398 -30.19 5.34 21.72
C ARG A 398 -28.81 4.79 21.44
N LEU A 399 -28.66 4.02 20.36
CA LEU A 399 -27.39 3.45 19.87
C LEU A 399 -26.37 4.54 19.53
N PHE A 400 -26.80 5.64 18.90
CA PHE A 400 -25.94 6.79 18.60
C PHE A 400 -25.34 7.44 19.86
N ARG A 401 -26.06 7.44 20.98
CA ARG A 401 -25.51 7.94 22.27
C ARG A 401 -24.65 6.91 22.95
N GLU A 402 -25.06 5.65 22.91
CA GLU A 402 -24.35 4.53 23.53
C GLU A 402 -22.94 4.36 22.96
N MET A 403 -22.76 4.51 21.64
CA MET A 403 -21.46 4.30 20.99
C MET A 403 -20.35 5.16 21.62
N ALA A 404 -20.64 6.43 21.95
CA ALA A 404 -19.67 7.33 22.57
C ALA A 404 -19.28 6.87 23.98
N GLY A 405 -20.24 6.35 24.75
CA GLY A 405 -20.01 5.81 26.10
C GLY A 405 -19.18 4.51 26.11
N LYS A 406 -19.20 3.75 25.00
CA LYS A 406 -18.42 2.52 24.82
C LYS A 406 -17.12 2.72 24.02
N GLY A 407 -16.67 3.97 23.85
CA GLY A 407 -15.40 4.29 23.19
C GLY A 407 -15.44 4.30 21.66
N ALA A 408 -16.60 4.04 21.03
CA ALA A 408 -16.80 4.16 19.59
C ALA A 408 -17.33 5.56 19.24
N LYS A 409 -16.46 6.46 18.79
CA LYS A 409 -16.88 7.83 18.43
C LYS A 409 -17.66 7.85 17.10
N PRO A 410 -18.76 8.63 17.00
CA PRO A 410 -19.47 8.84 15.74
C PRO A 410 -18.53 9.40 14.66
N SER A 411 -18.67 8.92 13.42
CA SER A 411 -17.99 9.46 12.24
C SER A 411 -18.95 10.28 11.39
N VAL A 412 -18.43 10.95 10.34
CA VAL A 412 -19.25 11.64 9.33
C VAL A 412 -20.31 10.69 8.75
N VAL A 413 -19.96 9.43 8.50
CA VAL A 413 -20.87 8.39 8.02
C VAL A 413 -22.00 8.14 9.01
N THR A 414 -21.70 8.06 10.32
CA THR A 414 -22.73 7.86 11.35
C THR A 414 -23.74 9.01 11.38
N TYR A 415 -23.26 10.26 11.26
CA TYR A 415 -24.14 11.44 11.14
C TYR A 415 -25.01 11.37 9.87
N ASN A 416 -24.42 11.03 8.72
CA ASN A 416 -25.14 10.89 7.46
C ASN A 416 -26.26 9.83 7.55
N VAL A 417 -26.01 8.69 8.20
CA VAL A 417 -27.03 7.64 8.42
C VAL A 417 -28.19 8.15 9.30
N MET A 418 -27.91 8.91 10.36
CA MET A 418 -28.95 9.51 11.19
C MET A 418 -29.77 10.54 10.42
N MET A 419 -29.12 11.41 9.65
CA MET A 419 -29.78 12.42 8.81
C MET A 419 -30.68 11.77 7.76
N ASP A 420 -30.18 10.78 7.02
CA ASP A 420 -30.95 10.01 6.03
C ASP A 420 -32.17 9.34 6.66
N GLY A 421 -32.01 8.73 7.83
CA GLY A 421 -33.13 8.15 8.59
C GLY A 421 -34.22 9.17 8.95
N TYR A 422 -33.83 10.35 9.44
CA TYR A 422 -34.79 11.44 9.72
C TYR A 422 -35.46 11.97 8.45
N ILE A 423 -34.71 12.11 7.35
CA ILE A 423 -35.25 12.55 6.06
C ILE A 423 -36.30 11.57 5.55
N LYS A 424 -36.02 10.27 5.58
CA LYS A 424 -36.98 9.22 5.16
C LYS A 424 -38.23 9.16 6.03
N LYS A 425 -38.12 9.53 7.32
CA LYS A 425 -39.27 9.70 8.23
C LYS A 425 -40.00 11.04 8.03
N GLY A 426 -39.58 11.89 7.09
CA GLY A 426 -40.14 13.22 6.83
C GLY A 426 -39.75 14.30 7.86
N SER A 427 -38.83 13.98 8.79
CA SER A 427 -38.42 14.83 9.90
C SER A 427 -37.19 15.70 9.56
N ILE A 428 -37.26 16.50 8.49
CA ILE A 428 -36.13 17.32 8.00
C ILE A 428 -35.54 18.24 9.08
N ARG A 429 -36.36 18.78 9.98
CA ARG A 429 -35.89 19.66 11.07
C ARG A 429 -34.84 18.97 11.96
N GLU A 430 -35.02 17.68 12.25
CA GLU A 430 -34.05 16.92 13.02
C GLU A 430 -32.79 16.59 12.20
N ALA A 431 -32.92 16.35 10.89
CA ALA A 431 -31.76 16.17 10.01
C ALA A 431 -30.87 17.43 9.98
N GLU A 432 -31.46 18.63 9.84
CA GLU A 432 -30.75 19.91 9.91
C GLU A 432 -30.11 20.14 11.30
N ARG A 433 -30.75 19.67 12.37
CA ARG A 433 -30.17 19.72 13.72
C ARG A 433 -28.91 18.85 13.82
N PHE A 434 -28.94 17.64 13.24
CA PHE A 434 -27.78 16.75 13.17
C PHE A 434 -26.66 17.35 12.33
N ARG A 435 -26.96 18.02 11.21
CA ARG A 435 -25.97 18.79 10.42
C ARG A 435 -25.29 19.87 11.27
N LYS A 436 -26.06 20.66 12.03
CA LYS A 436 -25.49 21.69 12.93
C LYS A 436 -24.65 21.07 14.06
N GLU A 437 -25.06 19.91 14.56
CA GLU A 437 -24.30 19.20 15.59
C GLU A 437 -22.95 18.68 15.07
N MET A 438 -22.91 18.10 13.86
CA MET A 438 -21.65 17.62 13.27
C MET A 438 -20.68 18.77 13.02
N GLU A 439 -21.15 19.91 12.51
CA GLU A 439 -20.31 21.10 12.30
C GLU A 439 -19.75 21.64 13.63
N LYS A 440 -20.57 21.72 14.68
CA LYS A 440 -20.13 22.13 16.02
C LYS A 440 -19.07 21.21 16.63
N LYS A 441 -19.08 19.93 16.26
CA LYS A 441 -18.08 18.94 16.69
C LYS A 441 -16.84 18.92 15.81
N GLY A 442 -16.73 19.84 14.84
CA GLY A 442 -15.58 19.97 13.95
C GLY A 442 -15.58 19.01 12.76
N PHE A 443 -16.69 18.32 12.50
CA PHE A 443 -16.82 17.52 11.29
C PHE A 443 -17.22 18.40 10.10
N VAL A 444 -16.57 18.18 8.96
CA VAL A 444 -16.90 18.87 7.72
C VAL A 444 -17.99 18.07 6.99
N PRO A 445 -19.14 18.70 6.66
CA PRO A 445 -20.16 18.07 5.83
C PRO A 445 -19.60 17.62 4.48
N ASP A 446 -19.82 16.36 4.11
CA ASP A 446 -19.34 15.78 2.85
C ASP A 446 -20.43 15.81 1.77
N VAL A 447 -20.09 15.31 0.58
CA VAL A 447 -21.05 15.22 -0.54
C VAL A 447 -22.31 14.45 -0.18
N TYR A 448 -22.21 13.41 0.65
CA TYR A 448 -23.36 12.62 1.06
C TYR A 448 -24.25 13.39 2.04
N THR A 449 -23.68 14.19 2.95
CA THR A 449 -24.44 15.09 3.82
C THR A 449 -25.33 16.03 3.01
N TYR A 450 -24.75 16.71 2.02
CA TYR A 450 -25.50 17.63 1.15
C TYR A 450 -26.51 16.88 0.28
N ALA A 451 -26.12 15.77 -0.36
CA ALA A 451 -27.00 14.98 -1.21
C ALA A 451 -28.24 14.50 -0.46
N SER A 452 -28.09 14.01 0.78
CA SER A 452 -29.22 13.60 1.62
C SER A 452 -30.15 14.78 1.93
N LEU A 453 -29.62 15.94 2.30
CA LEU A 453 -30.44 17.12 2.61
C LEU A 453 -31.15 17.69 1.38
N VAL A 454 -30.45 17.77 0.24
CA VAL A 454 -31.03 18.16 -1.07
C VAL A 454 -32.18 17.22 -1.40
N HIS A 455 -31.94 15.90 -1.36
CA HIS A 455 -32.98 14.90 -1.59
C HIS A 455 -34.18 15.09 -0.64
N GLY A 456 -33.92 15.28 0.66
CA GLY A 456 -34.97 15.49 1.64
C GLY A 456 -35.84 16.71 1.34
N HIS A 457 -35.22 17.87 1.07
CA HIS A 457 -35.95 19.09 0.73
C HIS A 457 -36.72 18.94 -0.59
N CYS A 458 -36.16 18.27 -1.60
CA CYS A 458 -36.87 17.95 -2.85
C CYS A 458 -38.10 17.07 -2.62
N VAL A 459 -37.98 15.98 -1.84
CA VAL A 459 -39.12 15.09 -1.53
C VAL A 459 -40.23 15.82 -0.76
N ASN A 460 -39.87 16.82 0.06
CA ASN A 460 -40.82 17.66 0.78
C ASN A 460 -41.31 18.89 -0.01
N GLY A 461 -41.05 18.96 -1.32
CA GLY A 461 -41.52 20.05 -2.19
C GLY A 461 -40.86 21.41 -1.96
N LYS A 462 -39.70 21.44 -1.28
CA LYS A 462 -38.92 22.67 -0.99
C LYS A 462 -37.71 22.77 -1.90
N VAL A 463 -37.93 22.67 -3.20
CA VAL A 463 -36.85 22.56 -4.20
C VAL A 463 -35.95 23.80 -4.21
N ASP A 464 -36.49 25.01 -3.97
CA ASP A 464 -35.68 26.23 -3.84
C ASP A 464 -34.68 26.18 -2.68
N VAL A 465 -35.02 25.50 -1.57
CA VAL A 465 -34.08 25.28 -0.46
C VAL A 465 -33.02 24.27 -0.87
N ALA A 466 -33.41 23.23 -1.60
CA ALA A 466 -32.48 22.23 -2.13
C ALA A 466 -31.47 22.85 -3.11
N LEU A 467 -31.91 23.75 -4.01
CA LEU A 467 -31.05 24.52 -4.91
C LEU A 467 -30.01 25.34 -4.13
N LYS A 468 -30.45 26.05 -3.08
CA LYS A 468 -29.53 26.84 -2.23
C LYS A 468 -28.50 25.97 -1.53
N LEU A 469 -28.88 24.79 -1.04
CA LEU A 469 -27.96 23.83 -0.43
C LEU A 469 -26.97 23.26 -1.44
N PHE A 470 -27.41 23.02 -2.67
CA PHE A 470 -26.55 22.55 -3.75
C PHE A 470 -25.50 23.59 -4.15
N GLU A 471 -25.86 24.87 -4.21
CA GLU A 471 -24.90 25.95 -4.45
C GLU A 471 -23.95 26.18 -3.27
N GLU A 472 -24.46 26.10 -2.03
CA GLU A 472 -23.61 26.14 -0.83
C GLU A 472 -22.54 25.03 -0.85
N MET A 473 -22.92 23.83 -1.28
CA MET A 473 -22.01 22.70 -1.42
C MET A 473 -20.83 23.01 -2.36
N LYS A 474 -21.11 23.61 -3.53
CA LYS A 474 -20.08 24.02 -4.50
C LYS A 474 -19.18 25.12 -3.94
N GLN A 475 -19.77 26.13 -3.30
CA GLN A 475 -19.03 27.26 -2.72
C GLN A 475 -18.06 26.84 -1.62
N ARG A 476 -18.39 25.78 -0.87
CA ARG A 476 -17.50 25.18 0.13
C ARG A 476 -16.43 24.25 -0.46
N GLY A 477 -16.34 24.12 -1.78
CA GLY A 477 -15.35 23.31 -2.47
C GLY A 477 -15.68 21.81 -2.55
N THR A 478 -16.89 21.41 -2.13
CA THR A 478 -17.33 20.01 -2.23
C THR A 478 -17.92 19.78 -3.63
N LYS A 479 -17.31 18.89 -4.42
CA LYS A 479 -17.79 18.58 -5.77
C LYS A 479 -19.08 17.74 -5.72
N PRO A 480 -20.17 18.18 -6.37
CA PRO A 480 -21.38 17.37 -6.53
C PRO A 480 -21.09 16.01 -7.18
N ASN A 481 -21.77 14.96 -6.72
CA ASN A 481 -21.75 13.64 -7.35
C ASN A 481 -23.05 13.39 -8.11
N VAL A 482 -23.11 12.27 -8.86
CA VAL A 482 -24.29 11.85 -9.63
C VAL A 482 -25.54 11.86 -8.75
N VAL A 483 -25.47 11.32 -7.53
CA VAL A 483 -26.61 11.24 -6.59
C VAL A 483 -27.18 12.61 -6.24
N ALA A 484 -26.33 13.61 -6.00
CA ALA A 484 -26.78 14.97 -5.69
C ALA A 484 -27.49 15.62 -6.88
N TYR A 485 -26.97 15.46 -8.10
CA TYR A 485 -27.62 15.91 -9.33
C TYR A 485 -28.96 15.20 -9.54
N THR A 486 -28.99 13.86 -9.47
CA THR A 486 -30.22 13.07 -9.62
C THR A 486 -31.31 13.54 -8.65
N ALA A 487 -30.96 13.76 -7.38
CA ALA A 487 -31.92 14.20 -6.37
C ALA A 487 -32.54 15.55 -6.72
N LEU A 488 -31.73 16.50 -7.20
CA LEU A 488 -32.17 17.85 -7.55
C LEU A 488 -32.96 17.88 -8.87
N ILE A 489 -32.48 17.18 -9.90
CA ILE A 489 -33.18 17.02 -11.19
C ILE A 489 -34.54 16.36 -10.97
N SER A 490 -34.61 15.30 -10.17
CA SER A 490 -35.88 14.64 -9.82
C SER A 490 -36.80 15.57 -9.03
N GLY A 491 -36.26 16.41 -8.13
CA GLY A 491 -37.01 17.42 -7.41
C GLY A 491 -37.62 18.47 -8.35
N LEU A 492 -36.82 19.05 -9.23
CA LEU A 492 -37.25 20.03 -10.23
C LEU A 492 -38.28 19.46 -11.19
N ALA A 493 -38.07 18.22 -11.65
CA ALA A 493 -39.01 17.48 -12.50
C ALA A 493 -40.38 17.34 -11.83
N LYS A 494 -40.42 16.94 -10.55
CA LYS A 494 -41.68 16.79 -9.79
C LYS A 494 -42.40 18.10 -9.55
N GLU A 495 -41.68 19.22 -9.51
CA GLU A 495 -42.25 20.56 -9.36
C GLU A 495 -42.72 21.16 -10.70
N GLY A 496 -42.43 20.51 -11.84
CA GLY A 496 -42.75 21.02 -13.18
C GLY A 496 -41.76 22.06 -13.71
N ARG A 497 -40.53 22.10 -13.17
CA ARG A 497 -39.48 23.04 -13.59
C ARG A 497 -38.50 22.36 -14.54
N SER A 498 -39.02 21.81 -15.65
CA SER A 498 -38.21 21.01 -16.58
C SER A 498 -37.05 21.77 -17.19
N GLU A 499 -37.23 23.04 -17.55
CA GLU A 499 -36.15 23.85 -18.14
C GLU A 499 -34.93 23.94 -17.21
N ALA A 500 -35.16 24.19 -15.92
CA ALA A 500 -34.11 24.21 -14.90
C ALA A 500 -33.48 22.82 -14.70
N ALA A 501 -34.27 21.74 -14.82
CA ALA A 501 -33.76 20.37 -14.74
C ALA A 501 -32.82 20.03 -15.90
N PHE A 502 -33.17 20.43 -17.14
CA PHE A 502 -32.32 20.26 -18.32
C PHE A 502 -31.06 21.14 -18.26
N GLN A 503 -31.17 22.39 -17.81
CA GLN A 503 -30.01 23.25 -17.61
C GLN A 503 -29.02 22.63 -16.60
N LEU A 504 -29.51 22.11 -15.47
CA LEU A 504 -28.63 21.46 -14.49
C LEU A 504 -27.92 20.21 -15.04
N TYR A 505 -28.58 19.49 -15.95
CA TYR A 505 -28.02 18.32 -16.64
C TYR A 505 -26.94 18.72 -17.66
N ASP A 506 -27.28 19.58 -18.62
CA ASP A 506 -26.41 19.94 -19.75
C ASP A 506 -25.27 20.88 -19.33
N ASP A 507 -25.59 21.91 -18.56
CA ASP A 507 -24.65 23.01 -18.29
C ASP A 507 -23.72 22.75 -17.10
N ASP A 508 -24.02 21.78 -16.26
CA ASP A 508 -23.28 21.53 -15.02
C ASP A 508 -22.83 20.07 -14.90
N MET A 509 -23.76 19.10 -14.90
CA MET A 509 -23.43 17.68 -14.71
C MET A 509 -22.52 17.13 -15.81
N LEU A 510 -22.83 17.36 -17.10
CA LEU A 510 -22.01 16.88 -18.22
C LEU A 510 -20.66 17.61 -18.30
N LYS A 511 -20.64 18.93 -18.08
CA LYS A 511 -19.39 19.72 -18.06
C LYS A 511 -18.48 19.34 -16.88
N ALA A 512 -19.04 18.83 -15.79
CA ALA A 512 -18.29 18.27 -14.67
C ALA A 512 -17.67 16.89 -14.97
N GLY A 513 -17.90 16.31 -16.15
CA GLY A 513 -17.36 15.01 -16.56
C GLY A 513 -18.03 13.81 -15.88
N LEU A 514 -19.24 13.99 -15.34
CA LEU A 514 -20.00 12.92 -14.69
C LEU A 514 -20.83 12.16 -15.72
N THR A 515 -20.80 10.83 -15.65
CA THR A 515 -21.65 9.96 -16.47
C THR A 515 -23.03 9.81 -15.79
N PRO A 516 -24.12 10.23 -16.44
CA PRO A 516 -25.47 10.06 -15.91
C PRO A 516 -25.85 8.60 -15.79
N ASP A 517 -26.63 8.28 -14.75
CA ASP A 517 -27.22 6.96 -14.60
C ASP A 517 -28.66 6.92 -15.14
N GLU A 518 -29.24 5.72 -15.18
CA GLU A 518 -30.61 5.49 -15.66
C GLU A 518 -31.66 6.34 -14.91
N SER A 519 -31.40 6.65 -13.63
CA SER A 519 -32.31 7.41 -12.78
C SER A 519 -32.38 8.90 -13.17
N VAL A 520 -31.27 9.47 -13.66
CA VAL A 520 -31.26 10.84 -14.20
C VAL A 520 -32.12 10.93 -15.46
N TYR A 521 -31.97 10.00 -16.39
CA TYR A 521 -32.77 9.97 -17.62
C TYR A 521 -34.26 9.76 -17.32
N SER A 522 -34.58 8.85 -16.39
CA SER A 522 -35.96 8.63 -15.96
C SER A 522 -36.59 9.89 -15.37
N ALA A 523 -35.84 10.66 -14.57
CA ALA A 523 -36.31 11.92 -14.01
C ALA A 523 -36.56 13.00 -15.08
N LEU A 524 -35.67 13.14 -16.06
CA LEU A 524 -35.81 14.10 -17.16
C LEU A 524 -36.97 13.75 -18.10
N VAL A 525 -37.13 12.47 -18.46
CA VAL A 525 -38.28 12.02 -19.27
C VAL A 525 -39.59 12.23 -18.50
N GLY A 526 -39.58 11.95 -17.20
CA GLY A 526 -40.72 12.22 -16.33
C GLY A 526 -41.16 13.69 -16.32
N SER A 527 -40.21 14.63 -16.37
CA SER A 527 -40.51 16.07 -16.34
C SER A 527 -41.22 16.56 -17.60
N LEU A 528 -40.87 16.01 -18.77
CA LEU A 528 -41.53 16.34 -20.05
C LEU A 528 -43.01 15.91 -20.07
N HIS A 529 -43.34 14.81 -19.39
CA HIS A 529 -44.72 14.34 -19.28
C HIS A 529 -45.54 15.15 -18.26
N THR A 530 -44.91 15.71 -17.22
CA THR A 530 -45.60 16.59 -16.26
C THR A 530 -45.90 17.97 -16.83
N ASP A 531 -45.02 18.52 -17.67
CA ASP A 531 -45.24 19.80 -18.34
C ASP A 531 -46.39 19.75 -19.34
N ASN A 532 -46.51 18.66 -20.10
CA ASN A 532 -47.65 18.47 -21.02
C ASN A 532 -49.00 18.41 -20.29
N LYS A 533 -49.06 17.85 -19.07
CA LYS A 533 -50.30 17.82 -18.26
C LYS A 533 -50.68 19.18 -17.67
N GLN A 534 -49.70 20.05 -17.38
CA GLN A 534 -49.98 21.43 -16.95
C GLN A 534 -50.43 22.31 -18.11
N ASN A 535 -49.91 22.09 -19.32
CA ASN A 535 -50.36 22.82 -20.52
C ASN A 535 -51.78 22.42 -20.98
N ASP A 536 -52.19 21.16 -20.81
CA ASP A 536 -53.55 20.70 -21.13
C ASP A 536 -54.63 21.13 -20.11
N SER A 537 -54.25 21.67 -18.94
CA SER A 537 -55.18 22.08 -17.87
C SER A 537 -55.42 23.60 -17.81
N LEU A 538 -54.87 24.38 -18.73
CA LEU A 538 -55.24 25.78 -18.93
C LEU A 538 -56.59 25.86 -19.69
N PRO A 539 -57.62 26.56 -19.17
CA PRO A 539 -58.89 26.67 -19.87
C PRO A 539 -58.70 27.43 -21.18
N GLN A 540 -59.06 26.77 -22.30
CA GLN A 540 -59.21 27.42 -23.59
C GLN A 540 -60.24 28.55 -23.45
N THR A 541 -59.74 29.79 -23.37
CA THR A 541 -60.58 30.98 -23.43
C THR A 541 -61.05 31.12 -24.88
N LYS A 542 -62.37 31.06 -25.04
CA LYS A 542 -63.08 31.27 -26.30
C LYS A 542 -62.99 32.71 -26.77
#